data_AF-A0AAV4EWJ8-F1
#
_entry.id   AF-A0AAV4EWJ8-F1
#
_cell.length_a   1.000
_cell.length_b   1.000
_cell.length_c   1.000
_cell.angle_alpha   90.00
_cell.angle_beta   90.00
_cell.angle_gamma   90.00
#
_symmetry.space_group_name_H-M   'P 1'
#
loop_
_entity.id
_entity.type
_entity.pdbx_description
1 polymer ?
#
loop_
_entity_poly.entity_id
_entity_poly.type
_entity_poly.pdbx_seq_one_letter_code
_entity_poly.pdbx_strand_id
1 'polypeptide(L)'
;MHSDQRFKKQSSSDNLISVNVTQAYSVCNKAQWLKVLHLNAQSIGNKTTLVNDLIVELDADIAFITETWLKPKGDEGIVSQLRVRPDGYAKPLNFAGTTGQSGGGICVIHFESLGVQWPTLWPQGSVFRGSAKFC
;
A
#
# COMPACT_ATOMS: atom_id res chain seq x y z
N MET A 1 -67.75 -43.31 -1.97
CA MET A 1 -66.30 -43.14 -2.19
C MET A 1 -66.08 -41.68 -2.54
N HIS A 2 -65.44 -40.94 -1.64
CA HIS A 2 -65.35 -39.47 -1.65
C HIS A 2 -64.29 -39.00 -2.66
N SER A 3 -64.62 -37.99 -3.45
CA SER A 3 -63.75 -37.37 -4.46
C SER A 3 -63.03 -36.17 -3.85
N ASP A 4 -61.71 -36.26 -3.67
CA ASP A 4 -60.86 -35.15 -3.21
C ASP A 4 -60.71 -34.09 -4.31
N GLN A 5 -61.38 -32.95 -4.16
CA GLN A 5 -61.07 -31.75 -4.93
C GLN A 5 -60.03 -30.90 -4.19
N ARG A 6 -58.77 -30.98 -4.63
CA ARG A 6 -57.68 -30.10 -4.17
C ARG A 6 -57.91 -28.68 -4.69
N PHE A 7 -58.24 -27.76 -3.79
CA PHE A 7 -58.22 -26.32 -4.05
C PHE A 7 -56.82 -25.86 -4.44
N LYS A 8 -56.63 -25.43 -5.70
CA LYS A 8 -55.41 -24.75 -6.14
C LYS A 8 -55.46 -23.29 -5.68
N LYS A 9 -54.64 -22.94 -4.69
CA LYS A 9 -54.46 -21.56 -4.23
C LYS A 9 -53.67 -20.78 -5.29
N GLN A 10 -54.34 -19.99 -6.12
CA GLN A 10 -53.68 -19.02 -7.00
C GLN A 10 -53.11 -17.90 -6.14
N SER A 11 -51.79 -17.86 -6.01
CA SER A 11 -51.04 -16.74 -5.43
C SER A 11 -51.03 -15.60 -6.45
N SER A 12 -52.03 -14.72 -6.39
CA SER A 12 -52.01 -13.45 -7.11
C SER A 12 -50.91 -12.57 -6.51
N SER A 13 -49.87 -12.32 -7.29
CA SER A 13 -48.81 -11.36 -7.01
C SER A 13 -49.17 -9.95 -7.51
N ASP A 14 -50.46 -9.62 -7.62
CA ASP A 14 -50.93 -8.40 -8.29
C ASP A 14 -50.73 -7.12 -7.46
N ASN A 15 -50.18 -7.25 -6.24
CA ASN A 15 -49.88 -6.14 -5.33
C ASN A 15 -48.37 -5.93 -5.09
N LEU A 16 -47.50 -6.64 -5.80
CA LEU A 16 -46.05 -6.48 -5.65
C LEU A 16 -45.54 -5.50 -6.70
N ILE A 17 -45.04 -4.35 -6.24
CA ILE A 17 -44.29 -3.42 -7.08
C ILE A 17 -42.93 -4.07 -7.36
N SER A 18 -42.60 -4.27 -8.64
CA SER A 18 -41.25 -4.68 -9.04
C SER A 18 -40.31 -3.50 -8.89
N VAL A 19 -39.50 -3.51 -7.83
CA VAL A 19 -38.38 -2.57 -7.70
C VAL A 19 -37.27 -3.07 -8.61
N ASN A 20 -36.87 -2.25 -9.59
CA ASN A 20 -35.67 -2.48 -10.37
C ASN A 20 -34.46 -2.35 -9.44
N VAL A 21 -33.98 -3.48 -8.92
CA VAL A 21 -32.71 -3.51 -8.20
C VAL A 21 -31.63 -3.41 -9.26
N THR A 22 -31.12 -2.20 -9.50
CA THR A 22 -29.85 -2.01 -10.20
C THR A 22 -28.85 -2.86 -9.43
N GLN A 23 -28.42 -3.94 -10.07
CA GLN A 23 -27.51 -4.97 -9.58
C GLN A 23 -26.73 -4.47 -8.36
N ALA A 24 -27.15 -4.92 -7.16
CA ALA A 24 -26.34 -4.70 -5.97
C ALA A 24 -25.04 -5.44 -6.25
N TYR A 25 -24.03 -4.72 -6.75
CA TYR A 25 -22.68 -5.23 -6.73
C TYR A 25 -22.45 -5.57 -5.28
N SER A 26 -22.27 -6.86 -5.00
CA SER A 26 -21.77 -7.31 -3.73
C SER A 26 -20.43 -6.62 -3.56
N VAL A 27 -20.43 -5.45 -2.91
CA VAL A 27 -19.23 -4.84 -2.38
C VAL A 27 -18.84 -5.78 -1.25
N CYS A 28 -18.22 -6.91 -1.62
CA CYS A 28 -17.39 -7.63 -0.68
C CYS A 28 -16.34 -6.60 -0.30
N ASN A 29 -16.51 -6.00 0.87
CA ASN A 29 -15.50 -5.13 1.43
C ASN A 29 -14.33 -6.06 1.76
N LYS A 30 -13.54 -6.39 0.75
CA LYS A 30 -12.21 -7.00 0.87
C LYS A 30 -11.28 -5.92 1.42
N ALA A 31 -11.66 -5.29 2.53
CA ALA A 31 -10.78 -4.46 3.30
C ALA A 31 -9.69 -5.39 3.84
N GLN A 32 -8.64 -5.56 3.05
CA GLN A 32 -7.45 -6.28 3.46
C GLN A 32 -6.70 -5.40 4.44
N TRP A 33 -6.04 -6.04 5.39
CA TRP A 33 -5.22 -5.35 6.36
C TRP A 33 -3.98 -4.81 5.65
N LEU A 34 -3.64 -3.55 5.93
CA LEU A 34 -2.42 -2.95 5.40
C LEU A 34 -1.22 -3.60 6.09
N LYS A 35 -0.34 -4.23 5.30
CA LYS A 35 0.91 -4.80 5.78
C LYS A 35 2.01 -3.74 5.69
N VAL A 36 2.51 -3.34 6.86
CA VAL A 36 3.54 -2.31 6.98
C VAL A 36 4.85 -2.95 7.43
N LEU A 37 5.89 -2.81 6.62
CA LEU A 37 7.26 -3.14 7.00
C LEU A 37 7.97 -1.89 7.51
N HIS A 38 8.57 -1.98 8.69
CA HIS A 38 9.49 -0.95 9.19
C HIS A 38 10.84 -1.60 9.49
N LEU A 39 11.89 -1.09 8.85
CA LEU A 39 13.24 -1.61 8.95
C LEU A 39 14.23 -0.47 9.18
N ASN A 40 15.01 -0.55 10.25
CA ASN A 40 16.20 0.28 10.37
C ASN A 40 17.36 -0.42 9.65
N ALA A 41 17.81 0.15 8.53
CA ALA A 41 18.82 -0.46 7.70
C ALA A 41 20.24 -0.26 8.25
N GLN A 42 20.52 0.80 9.01
CA GLN A 42 21.89 1.20 9.41
C GLN A 42 22.87 1.09 8.23
N SER A 43 22.67 1.93 7.21
CA SER A 43 23.22 1.83 5.85
C SER A 43 22.59 0.74 4.98
N ILE A 44 22.02 1.16 3.84
CA ILE A 44 21.40 0.27 2.85
C ILE A 44 22.34 -0.19 1.75
N GLY A 45 23.57 0.34 1.67
CA GLY A 45 24.42 0.23 0.48
C GLY A 45 24.59 -1.19 -0.10
N ASN A 46 24.84 -2.18 0.76
CA ASN A 46 24.99 -3.58 0.36
C ASN A 46 23.80 -4.47 0.75
N LYS A 47 22.69 -3.87 1.20
CA LYS A 47 21.51 -4.57 1.74
C LYS A 47 20.30 -4.49 0.82
N THR A 48 20.42 -3.84 -0.34
CA THR A 48 19.32 -3.61 -1.28
C THR A 48 18.60 -4.89 -1.67
N THR A 49 19.34 -5.95 -2.03
CA THR A 49 18.77 -7.26 -2.35
C THR A 49 18.00 -7.87 -1.17
N LEU A 50 18.59 -7.88 0.02
CA LEU A 50 17.97 -8.43 1.22
C LEU A 50 16.68 -7.67 1.60
N VAL A 51 16.68 -6.35 1.44
CA VAL A 51 15.50 -5.51 1.69
C VAL A 51 14.40 -5.84 0.70
N ASN A 52 14.72 -5.99 -0.58
CA ASN A 52 13.74 -6.36 -1.60
C ASN A 52 13.16 -7.75 -1.34
N ASP A 53 14.01 -8.72 -0.99
CA ASP A 53 13.58 -10.07 -0.65
C ASP A 53 12.63 -10.05 0.56
N LEU A 54 12.93 -9.25 1.59
CA LEU A 54 12.08 -9.11 2.77
C LEU A 54 10.71 -8.47 2.45
N ILE A 55 10.67 -7.46 1.59
CA ILE A 55 9.42 -6.82 1.16
C ILE A 55 8.52 -7.85 0.45
N VAL A 56 9.11 -8.68 -0.41
CA VAL A 56 8.39 -9.73 -1.16
C VAL A 56 7.96 -10.87 -0.24
N GLU A 57 8.85 -11.36 0.62
CA GLU A 57 8.59 -12.48 1.53
C GLU A 57 7.45 -12.16 2.50
N LEU A 58 7.41 -10.91 3.00
CA LEU A 58 6.36 -10.45 3.91
C LEU A 58 5.11 -9.96 3.18
N ASP A 59 5.14 -9.85 1.85
CA ASP A 59 4.07 -9.30 1.02
C ASP A 59 3.65 -7.92 1.56
N ALA A 60 4.63 -7.05 1.83
CA ALA A 60 4.42 -5.78 2.53
C ALA A 60 3.92 -4.68 1.60
N ASP A 61 2.68 -4.20 1.80
CA ASP A 61 2.08 -3.12 0.99
C ASP A 61 2.93 -1.83 1.01
N ILE A 62 3.54 -1.52 2.16
CA ILE A 62 4.41 -0.35 2.33
C ILE A 62 5.59 -0.67 3.25
N ALA A 63 6.77 -0.23 2.86
CA ALA A 63 8.01 -0.38 3.59
C ALA A 63 8.64 0.98 3.91
N PHE A 64 8.88 1.21 5.20
CA PHE A 64 9.62 2.36 5.74
C PHE A 64 11.01 1.90 6.16
N ILE A 65 12.02 2.36 5.45
CA ILE A 65 13.41 2.01 5.71
C ILE A 65 14.11 3.23 6.30
N THR A 66 14.55 3.16 7.55
CA THR A 66 15.24 4.25 8.25
C THR A 66 16.75 4.03 8.28
N GLU A 67 17.50 5.10 8.55
CA GLU A 67 18.97 5.09 8.57
C GLU A 67 19.56 4.54 7.26
N THR A 68 19.04 4.99 6.12
CA THR A 68 19.49 4.52 4.80
C THR A 68 20.91 4.97 4.47
N TRP A 69 21.32 6.11 5.05
CA TRP A 69 22.61 6.78 4.85
C TRP A 69 22.89 7.12 3.39
N LEU A 70 21.83 7.21 2.57
CA LEU A 70 21.90 7.59 1.18
C LEU A 70 22.13 9.09 1.06
N LYS A 71 23.07 9.46 0.20
CA LYS A 71 23.37 10.84 -0.13
C LYS A 71 22.40 11.36 -1.20
N PRO A 72 22.15 12.68 -1.24
CA PRO A 72 21.36 13.30 -2.30
C PRO A 72 21.96 13.11 -3.71
N LYS A 73 23.27 12.86 -3.80
CA LYS A 73 24.01 12.64 -5.04
C LYS A 73 25.07 11.55 -4.83
N GLY A 74 25.31 10.72 -5.85
CA GLY A 74 26.35 9.69 -5.87
C GLY A 74 25.87 8.28 -5.49
N ASP A 75 24.65 8.16 -4.94
CA ASP A 75 24.05 6.87 -4.55
C ASP A 75 22.84 6.50 -5.44
N GLU A 76 22.73 7.10 -6.62
CA GLU A 76 21.64 6.85 -7.58
C GLU A 76 21.60 5.37 -8.01
N GLY A 77 22.75 4.71 -8.05
CA GLY A 77 22.87 3.28 -8.34
C GLY A 77 22.21 2.41 -7.27
N ILE A 78 22.38 2.75 -5.98
CA ILE A 78 21.78 2.01 -4.85
C ILE A 78 20.25 2.20 -4.85
N VAL A 79 19.78 3.43 -5.08
CA VAL A 79 18.35 3.72 -5.25
C VAL A 79 17.77 2.96 -6.46
N SER A 80 18.54 2.86 -7.54
CA SER A 80 18.13 2.09 -8.71
C SER A 80 18.01 0.60 -8.41
N GLN A 81 18.91 0.02 -7.61
CA GLN A 81 18.81 -1.39 -7.20
C GLN A 81 17.58 -1.68 -6.32
N LEU A 82 17.18 -0.75 -5.45
CA LEU A 82 15.90 -0.83 -4.72
C LEU A 82 14.68 -0.74 -5.64
N ARG A 83 14.83 -0.18 -6.85
CA ARG A 83 13.76 -0.10 -7.86
C ARG A 83 13.63 -1.38 -8.70
N VAL A 84 14.70 -2.17 -8.85
CA VAL A 84 14.70 -3.32 -9.78
C VAL A 84 13.74 -4.44 -9.33
N ARG A 85 13.33 -4.48 -8.06
CA ARG A 85 12.28 -5.37 -7.53
C ARG A 85 11.62 -4.69 -6.34
N PRO A 86 10.28 -4.75 -6.14
CA PRO A 86 9.35 -5.76 -6.65
C PRO A 86 8.32 -5.23 -7.69
N ASP A 87 7.89 -6.09 -8.60
CA ASP A 87 6.83 -5.77 -9.58
C ASP A 87 5.56 -5.24 -8.87
N GLY A 88 4.99 -4.15 -9.38
CA GLY A 88 3.80 -3.52 -8.81
C GLY A 88 4.06 -2.49 -7.70
N TYR A 89 5.32 -2.24 -7.32
CA TYR A 89 5.67 -1.17 -6.38
C TYR A 89 6.05 0.12 -7.09
N ALA A 90 5.67 1.24 -6.50
CA ALA A 90 6.03 2.57 -6.96
C ALA A 90 7.53 2.83 -6.80
N LYS A 91 8.02 3.87 -7.49
CA LYS A 91 9.41 4.31 -7.39
C LYS A 91 9.78 4.58 -5.93
N PRO A 92 10.92 4.05 -5.41
CA PRO A 92 11.39 4.34 -4.07
C PRO A 92 11.55 5.85 -3.84
N LEU A 93 11.02 6.32 -2.72
CA LEU A 93 11.08 7.70 -2.31
C LEU A 93 12.16 7.85 -1.25
N ASN A 94 13.26 8.48 -1.64
CA ASN A 94 14.41 8.65 -0.78
C ASN A 94 14.45 10.07 -0.20
N PHE A 95 14.49 10.14 1.12
CA PHE A 95 14.68 11.34 1.92
C PHE A 95 16.06 11.25 2.54
N ALA A 96 17.03 11.97 1.97
CA ALA A 96 18.40 11.96 2.47
C ALA A 96 18.49 12.52 3.89
N GLY A 97 19.49 12.05 4.64
CA GLY A 97 19.86 12.62 5.93
C GLY A 97 20.35 14.07 5.82
N THR A 98 20.55 14.73 6.96
CA THR A 98 21.03 16.11 7.01
C THR A 98 22.38 16.24 6.29
N THR A 99 22.49 17.22 5.40
CA THR A 99 23.74 17.54 4.70
C THR A 99 24.88 17.76 5.69
N GLY A 100 25.99 17.04 5.50
CA GLY A 100 27.18 17.14 6.35
C GLY A 100 27.21 16.19 7.55
N GLN A 101 26.19 15.37 7.77
CA GLN A 101 26.21 14.29 8.77
C GLN A 101 26.40 12.92 8.12
N SER A 102 27.19 12.08 8.79
CA SER A 102 27.24 10.65 8.51
C SER A 102 26.06 10.00 9.24
N GLY A 103 24.97 9.73 8.53
CA GLY A 103 23.84 8.99 9.10
C GLY A 103 22.45 9.50 8.70
N GLY A 104 21.42 8.78 9.13
CA GLY A 104 20.02 9.14 8.90
C GLY A 104 19.49 8.80 7.51
N GLY A 105 18.41 9.47 7.14
CA GLY A 105 17.69 9.26 5.89
C GLY A 105 16.62 8.16 5.98
N ILE A 106 15.61 8.32 5.14
CA ILE A 106 14.43 7.45 5.08
C ILE A 106 14.18 7.09 3.62
N CYS A 107 13.93 5.81 3.33
CA CYS A 107 13.42 5.36 2.05
C CYS A 107 12.03 4.77 2.25
N VAL A 108 11.07 5.19 1.43
CA VAL A 108 9.72 4.65 1.43
C VAL A 108 9.48 3.94 0.11
N ILE A 109 9.03 2.69 0.19
CA ILE A 109 8.62 1.88 -0.95
C ILE A 109 7.18 1.47 -0.69
N HIS A 110 6.29 1.63 -1.65
CA HIS A 110 4.88 1.28 -1.48
C HIS A 110 4.33 0.66 -2.76
N PHE A 111 3.32 -0.18 -2.64
CA PHE A 111 2.61 -0.74 -3.78
C PHE A 111 1.92 0.37 -4.58
N GLU A 112 1.92 0.29 -5.90
CA GLU A 112 1.40 1.34 -6.79
C GLU A 112 -0.11 1.52 -6.64
N SER A 113 -0.84 0.43 -6.38
CA SER A 113 -2.30 0.47 -6.21
C SER A 113 -2.75 1.13 -4.91
N LEU A 114 -1.84 1.39 -3.94
CA LEU A 114 -2.18 2.13 -2.72
C LEU A 114 -2.56 3.60 -3.01
N GLY A 115 -2.20 4.14 -4.18
CA GLY A 115 -2.59 5.49 -4.58
C GLY A 115 -2.06 6.59 -3.64
N VAL A 116 -0.88 6.37 -3.04
CA VAL A 116 -0.29 7.29 -2.05
C VAL A 116 -0.10 8.68 -2.67
N GLN A 117 -0.74 9.68 -2.06
CA GLN A 117 -0.59 11.08 -2.45
C GLN A 117 0.47 11.77 -1.60
N TRP A 118 1.46 12.33 -2.27
CA TRP A 118 2.48 13.14 -1.62
C TRP A 118 2.07 14.61 -1.67
N PRO A 119 2.17 15.35 -0.55
CA PRO A 119 1.97 16.78 -0.60
C PRO A 119 2.97 17.37 -1.61
N THR A 120 2.45 18.13 -2.58
CA THR A 120 3.20 18.67 -3.74
C THR A 120 4.35 19.61 -3.36
N LEU A 121 4.49 19.94 -2.07
CA LEU A 121 5.50 20.83 -1.50
C LEU A 121 6.73 20.11 -0.93
N TRP A 122 6.97 18.84 -1.26
CA TRP A 122 8.22 18.16 -0.85
C TRP A 122 9.27 18.23 -1.98
N PRO A 123 10.22 19.18 -1.94
CA PRO A 123 11.26 19.25 -2.94
C PRO A 123 12.17 18.01 -2.84
N GLN A 124 12.49 17.39 -3.98
CA GLN A 124 13.52 16.35 -4.02
C GLN A 124 14.80 16.89 -3.36
N GLY A 125 15.28 16.21 -2.31
CA GLY A 125 16.42 16.66 -1.51
C GLY A 125 16.11 17.41 -0.22
N SER A 126 14.84 17.50 0.19
CA SER A 126 14.49 17.99 1.53
C SER A 126 14.71 16.93 2.62
N VAL A 127 15.37 17.35 3.69
CA VAL A 127 15.64 16.54 4.89
C VAL A 127 14.34 16.42 5.69
N PHE A 128 13.96 15.20 6.08
CA PHE A 128 12.82 14.99 6.97
C PHE A 128 13.12 15.60 8.36
N ARG A 129 12.57 16.79 8.65
CA ARG A 129 12.57 17.41 9.98
C ARG A 129 11.20 17.23 10.64
N GLY A 130 10.81 15.98 10.86
CA GLY A 130 9.60 15.66 11.62
C GLY A 130 9.93 15.55 13.12
N SER A 131 9.53 16.56 13.91
CA SER A 131 9.34 16.33 15.34
C SER A 131 8.03 15.57 15.48
N ALA A 132 8.12 14.25 15.73
CA ALA A 132 6.94 13.42 15.91
C ALA A 132 6.23 13.82 17.20
N LYS A 133 5.15 14.61 17.08
CA LYS A 133 4.11 14.63 18.10
C LYS A 133 3.10 13.57 17.73
N PHE A 134 3.21 12.41 18.39
CA PHE A 134 2.10 11.48 18.49
C PHE A 134 1.09 12.12 19.46
N CYS A 135 -0.07 12.51 18.94
CA CYS A 135 -1.24 12.83 19.75
C CYS A 135 -2.11 11.58 19.88
#